data_AF-A0A4Y9QTF0-F1
#
_entry.id   AF-A0A4Y9QTF0-F1
#
_cell.length_a   1.000
_cell.length_b   1.000
_cell.length_c   1.000
_cell.angle_alpha   90.00
_cell.angle_beta   90.00
_cell.angle_gamma   90.00
#
_symmetry.space_group_name_H-M   'P 1'
#
loop_
_entity.id
_entity.type
_entity.pdbx_description
1 polymer ?
#
loop_
_entity_poly.entity_id
_entity_poly.type
_entity_poly.pdbx_seq_one_letter_code
_entity_poly.pdbx_strand_id
1 'polypeptide(L)'
;MELLNIAPAPILPTTMWLVFRVLNETNELTREELIDAACPPTMLEGTPGSGAHIKRAIDALKIFDMIEIGAGDVHRVRTALDLQAFTRTLRQRVLIPSNESEQRADDLLRALDWLVDQTPGVPYEFPTSGVFVNDTRWNSFNYWASFLGFARDWPLSESERSVDPSAAVFDAIFHSAGVAFREGTIEIALLLQHIESELPLLRSAEVDGVRTVLPSTAFALRSLVAQGRLRLERAADAKSVVRLPAGAGAKEENYISHATVLGATS
;
A
#
# COMPACT_ATOMS: atom_id res chain seq x y z
N MET A 1 10.83 13.38 1.06
CA MET A 1 10.52 13.08 2.46
C MET A 1 11.10 11.72 2.81
N GLU A 2 11.76 11.57 3.96
CA GLU A 2 12.27 10.27 4.42
C GLU A 2 11.31 9.67 5.45
N LEU A 3 10.45 8.75 5.02
CA LEU A 3 9.45 8.11 5.88
C LEU A 3 10.05 7.02 6.77
N LEU A 4 11.12 6.39 6.33
CA LEU A 4 11.83 5.37 7.08
C LEU A 4 12.90 5.98 8.00
N ASN A 5 13.19 7.27 7.87
CA ASN A 5 14.06 7.96 8.81
C ASN A 5 13.33 8.23 10.14
N ILE A 6 14.00 7.83 11.23
CA ILE A 6 13.45 7.77 12.58
C ILE A 6 13.73 9.03 13.40
N ALA A 7 14.60 9.93 12.92
CA ALA A 7 14.91 11.17 13.64
C ALA A 7 13.92 12.29 13.28
N PRO A 8 13.36 13.04 14.25
CA PRO A 8 13.45 12.86 15.72
C PRO A 8 12.54 11.75 16.30
N ALA A 9 11.53 11.29 15.57
CA ALA A 9 10.70 10.13 15.92
C ALA A 9 10.13 9.48 14.65
N PRO A 10 9.85 8.16 14.57
CA PRO A 10 9.34 7.53 13.35
C PRO A 10 7.99 8.11 12.89
N ILE A 11 7.77 8.14 11.57
CA ILE A 11 6.46 8.46 10.97
C ILE A 11 5.77 7.14 10.66
N LEU A 12 4.77 6.78 11.47
CA LEU A 12 4.01 5.55 11.30
C LEU A 12 2.63 5.85 10.71
N PRO A 13 2.13 5.00 9.79
CA PRO A 13 0.82 5.20 9.18
C PRO A 13 -0.32 5.08 10.19
N THR A 14 -0.14 4.32 11.27
CA THR A 14 -1.09 4.22 12.39
C THR A 14 -1.20 5.54 13.17
N THR A 15 -0.09 6.23 13.38
CA THR A 15 -0.08 7.57 13.98
C THR A 15 -0.75 8.58 13.07
N MET A 16 -0.50 8.49 11.76
CA MET A 16 -1.20 9.33 10.77
C MET A 16 -2.71 9.08 10.78
N TRP A 17 -3.16 7.83 10.85
CA TRP A 17 -4.57 7.51 10.97
C TRP A 17 -5.19 8.08 12.25
N LEU A 18 -4.50 7.98 13.40
CA LEU A 18 -4.97 8.56 14.66
C LEU A 18 -5.22 10.07 14.53
N VAL A 19 -4.23 10.81 14.03
CA VAL A 19 -4.31 12.26 13.80
C VAL A 19 -5.44 12.60 12.82
N PHE A 20 -5.51 11.86 11.71
CA PHE A 20 -6.55 12.07 10.71
C PHE A 20 -7.95 11.83 11.28
N ARG A 21 -8.13 10.77 12.07
CA ARG A 21 -9.40 10.42 12.71
C ARG A 21 -9.85 11.49 13.70
N VAL A 22 -8.94 12.04 14.50
CA VAL A 22 -9.26 13.17 15.40
C VAL A 22 -9.83 14.34 14.60
N LEU A 23 -9.16 14.75 13.51
CA LEU A 23 -9.66 15.81 12.64
C LEU A 23 -11.00 15.45 11.96
N ASN A 24 -11.18 14.19 11.56
CA ASN A 24 -12.39 13.71 10.92
C ASN A 24 -13.62 13.74 11.86
N GLU A 25 -13.40 13.57 13.17
CA GLU A 25 -14.46 13.57 14.19
C GLU A 25 -14.77 14.97 14.75
N THR A 26 -13.75 15.81 14.91
CA THR A 26 -13.88 17.12 15.58
C THR A 26 -14.03 18.29 14.62
N ASN A 27 -13.51 18.17 13.40
CA ASN A 27 -13.37 19.21 12.37
C ASN A 27 -12.62 20.47 12.84
N GLU A 28 -11.71 20.98 12.00
CA GLU A 28 -11.07 22.30 12.17
C GLU A 28 -10.37 22.53 13.53
N LEU A 29 -9.16 21.98 13.68
CA LEU A 29 -8.31 22.20 14.87
C LEU A 29 -7.04 22.92 14.49
N THR A 30 -6.56 23.83 15.33
CA THR A 30 -5.18 24.33 15.23
C THR A 30 -4.18 23.20 15.45
N ARG A 31 -2.93 23.39 15.05
CA ARG A 31 -1.89 22.37 15.25
C ARG A 31 -1.73 21.98 16.72
N GLU A 32 -1.81 22.95 17.64
CA GLU A 32 -1.66 22.70 19.08
C GLU A 32 -2.84 21.89 19.63
N GLU A 33 -4.08 22.27 19.29
CA GLU A 33 -5.29 21.54 19.69
C GLU A 33 -5.31 20.11 19.12
N LEU A 34 -4.83 19.94 17.88
CA LEU A 34 -4.73 18.62 17.26
C LEU A 34 -3.71 17.73 17.97
N ILE A 35 -2.56 18.29 18.38
CA ILE A 35 -1.55 17.55 19.15
C ILE A 35 -2.14 17.15 20.51
N ASP A 36 -2.79 18.09 21.20
CA ASP A 36 -3.42 17.87 22.51
C ASP A 36 -4.51 16.78 22.45
N ALA A 37 -5.37 16.84 21.42
CA ALA A 37 -6.43 15.87 21.21
C ALA A 37 -5.91 14.47 20.83
N ALA A 38 -4.84 14.39 20.01
CA ALA A 38 -4.27 13.10 19.60
C ALA A 38 -3.35 12.48 20.67
N CYS A 39 -2.66 13.31 21.46
CA CYS A 39 -1.76 12.90 22.53
C CYS A 39 -1.78 13.94 23.66
N PRO A 40 -2.66 13.76 24.67
CA PRO A 40 -2.79 14.72 25.76
C PRO A 40 -1.47 14.95 26.50
N PRO A 41 -1.31 16.09 27.21
CA PRO A 41 -0.02 16.49 27.78
C PRO A 41 0.49 15.50 28.84
N THR A 42 -0.44 14.84 29.53
CA THR A 42 -0.15 13.76 30.49
C THR A 42 0.48 12.53 29.86
N MET A 43 0.35 12.34 28.54
CA MET A 43 0.94 11.25 27.78
C MET A 43 2.20 11.69 27.02
N LEU A 44 2.34 12.99 26.68
CA LEU A 44 3.43 13.50 25.84
C LEU A 44 4.82 13.09 26.33
N GLU A 45 5.10 13.25 27.64
CA GLU A 45 6.41 12.92 28.23
C GLU A 45 6.77 11.43 28.08
N GLY A 46 5.77 10.55 28.01
CA GLY A 46 5.95 9.10 27.83
C GLY A 46 6.07 8.65 26.37
N THR A 47 5.97 9.57 25.40
CA THR A 47 5.98 9.22 23.98
C THR A 47 7.32 9.49 23.28
N PRO A 48 7.61 8.83 22.14
CA PRO A 48 8.81 9.09 21.36
C PRO A 48 8.95 10.56 20.96
N GLY A 49 10.07 11.16 21.40
CA GLY A 49 10.42 12.55 21.13
C GLY A 49 9.41 13.56 21.69
N SER A 50 8.72 13.24 22.79
CA SER A 50 7.77 14.13 23.46
C SER A 50 6.68 14.69 22.51
N GLY A 51 6.01 13.79 21.79
CA GLY A 51 5.02 14.12 20.78
C GLY A 51 5.57 14.41 19.37
N ALA A 52 6.88 14.25 19.15
CA ALA A 52 7.48 14.46 17.82
C ALA A 52 6.84 13.58 16.72
N HIS A 53 6.46 12.34 17.04
CA HIS A 53 5.78 11.44 16.11
C HIS A 53 4.41 11.99 15.65
N ILE A 54 3.63 12.62 16.54
CA ILE A 54 2.37 13.29 16.20
C ILE A 54 2.63 14.48 15.26
N LYS A 55 3.61 15.33 15.63
CA LYS A 55 3.98 16.51 14.82
C LYS A 55 4.38 16.10 13.40
N ARG A 56 5.22 15.08 13.26
CA ARG A 56 5.62 14.54 11.95
C ARG A 56 4.47 13.86 11.21
N ALA A 57 3.54 13.22 11.90
CA ALA A 57 2.34 12.64 11.28
C ALA A 57 1.44 13.73 10.68
N ILE A 58 1.24 14.86 11.36
CA ILE A 58 0.53 16.03 10.81
C ILE A 58 1.24 16.53 9.55
N ASP A 59 2.57 16.68 9.59
CA ASP A 59 3.35 17.14 8.44
C ASP A 59 3.27 16.16 7.26
N ALA A 60 3.33 14.84 7.54
CA ALA A 60 3.18 13.82 6.51
C ALA A 60 1.78 13.82 5.88
N LEU A 61 0.71 13.95 6.69
CA LEU A 61 -0.66 14.05 6.18
C LEU A 61 -0.86 15.27 5.27
N LYS A 62 -0.19 16.39 5.57
CA LYS A 62 -0.15 17.57 4.70
C LYS A 62 0.60 17.28 3.40
N ILE A 63 1.78 16.66 3.47
CA ILE A 63 2.59 16.30 2.30
C ILE A 63 1.84 15.34 1.37
N PHE A 64 1.09 14.40 1.94
CA PHE A 64 0.24 13.48 1.19
C PHE A 64 -1.12 14.07 0.80
N ASP A 65 -1.33 15.37 1.03
CA ASP A 65 -2.53 16.09 0.61
C ASP A 65 -3.83 15.46 1.16
N MET A 66 -3.77 14.91 2.38
CA MET A 66 -4.92 14.31 3.07
C MET A 66 -5.62 15.31 4.00
N ILE A 67 -4.89 16.32 4.44
CA ILE A 67 -5.39 17.45 5.23
C ILE A 67 -4.98 18.76 4.56
N GLU A 68 -5.75 19.81 4.80
CA GLU A 68 -5.44 21.17 4.36
C GLU A 68 -5.34 22.13 5.54
N ILE A 69 -4.65 23.25 5.32
CA ILE A 69 -4.43 24.31 6.31
C ILE A 69 -5.19 25.55 5.85
N GLY A 70 -6.18 25.95 6.64
CA GLY A 70 -6.96 27.16 6.46
C GLY A 70 -6.31 28.40 7.09
N ALA A 71 -7.10 29.47 7.17
CA ALA A 71 -6.67 30.68 7.87
C ALA A 71 -6.43 30.39 9.36
N GLY A 72 -5.35 30.97 9.92
CA GLY A 72 -5.01 30.80 11.34
C GLY A 72 -4.40 29.45 11.71
N ASP A 73 -3.78 28.74 10.75
CA ASP A 73 -3.16 27.41 10.97
C ASP A 73 -4.16 26.32 11.41
N VAL A 74 -5.42 26.49 11.02
CA VAL A 74 -6.49 25.53 11.27
C VAL A 74 -6.39 24.39 10.27
N HIS A 75 -6.18 23.18 10.78
CA HIS A 75 -6.12 21.95 10.01
C HIS A 75 -7.50 21.32 9.86
N ARG A 76 -7.81 20.82 8.67
CA ARG A 76 -9.04 20.04 8.40
C ARG A 76 -8.80 18.92 7.40
N VAL A 77 -9.58 17.85 7.51
CA VAL A 77 -9.58 16.78 6.51
C VAL A 77 -10.17 17.30 5.20
N ARG A 78 -9.58 16.92 4.06
CA ARG A 78 -10.15 17.27 2.75
C ARG A 78 -11.45 16.51 2.46
N THR A 79 -11.47 15.25 2.87
CA THR A 79 -12.58 14.32 2.68
C THR A 79 -12.66 13.44 3.91
N ALA A 80 -13.87 13.22 4.43
CA ALA A 80 -14.07 12.26 5.52
C ALA A 80 -13.85 10.83 5.02
N LEU A 81 -13.01 10.07 5.71
CA LEU A 81 -12.64 8.71 5.32
C LEU A 81 -12.71 7.76 6.53
N ASP A 82 -13.18 6.53 6.30
CA ASP A 82 -12.93 5.42 7.22
C ASP A 82 -11.49 4.91 7.07
N LEU A 83 -11.10 3.93 7.90
CA LEU A 83 -9.73 3.39 7.88
C LEU A 83 -9.37 2.77 6.52
N GLN A 84 -10.29 2.06 5.86
CA GLN A 84 -9.98 1.41 4.59
C GLN A 84 -9.80 2.44 3.47
N ALA A 85 -10.68 3.43 3.40
CA ALA A 85 -10.60 4.52 2.45
C ALA A 85 -9.38 5.42 2.71
N PHE A 86 -9.02 5.63 3.99
CA PHE A 86 -7.76 6.28 4.38
C PHE A 86 -6.56 5.48 3.87
N THR A 87 -6.50 4.18 4.12
CA THR A 87 -5.40 3.31 3.67
C THR A 87 -5.26 3.33 2.16
N ARG A 88 -6.36 3.23 1.41
CA ARG A 88 -6.36 3.33 -0.06
C ARG A 88 -5.82 4.68 -0.53
N THR A 89 -6.33 5.76 0.04
CA THR A 89 -5.90 7.13 -0.31
C THR A 89 -4.42 7.32 0.01
N LEU A 90 -3.96 6.92 1.19
CA LEU A 90 -2.55 7.02 1.59
C LEU A 90 -1.65 6.20 0.66
N ARG A 91 -2.05 4.96 0.32
CA ARG A 91 -1.32 4.12 -0.64
C ARG A 91 -1.18 4.81 -1.99
N GLN A 92 -2.27 5.34 -2.53
CA GLN A 92 -2.23 6.06 -3.80
C GLN A 92 -1.29 7.25 -3.74
N ARG A 93 -1.36 8.07 -2.68
CA ARG A 93 -0.51 9.26 -2.52
C ARG A 93 0.97 8.94 -2.30
N VAL A 94 1.28 7.79 -1.69
CA VAL A 94 2.65 7.27 -1.56
C VAL A 94 3.18 6.80 -2.91
N LEU A 95 2.40 5.99 -3.65
CA LEU A 95 2.85 5.31 -4.87
C LEU A 95 2.83 6.22 -6.11
N ILE A 96 1.83 7.10 -6.20
CA ILE A 96 1.57 7.98 -7.33
C ILE A 96 1.60 9.41 -6.79
N PRO A 97 2.79 10.01 -6.65
CA PRO A 97 2.90 11.37 -6.15
C PRO A 97 2.24 12.32 -7.14
N SER A 98 1.51 13.32 -6.61
CA SER A 98 1.01 14.41 -7.42
C SER A 98 2.20 15.16 -8.05
N ASN A 99 2.03 15.62 -9.29
CA ASN A 99 3.06 16.35 -10.05
C ASN A 99 3.55 17.63 -9.35
N GLU A 100 2.87 18.08 -8.30
CA GLU A 100 3.15 19.32 -7.56
C GLU A 100 3.94 19.10 -6.25
N SER A 101 4.16 17.86 -5.83
CA SER A 101 4.86 17.53 -4.59
C SER A 101 6.31 17.13 -4.87
N GLU A 102 7.25 18.05 -4.61
CA GLU A 102 8.70 17.76 -4.61
C GLU A 102 9.11 16.75 -3.53
N GLN A 103 8.22 16.40 -2.60
CA GLN A 103 8.52 15.58 -1.42
C GLN A 103 8.01 14.14 -1.57
N ARG A 104 8.56 13.42 -2.55
CA ARG A 104 8.32 11.97 -2.71
C ARG A 104 8.88 11.18 -1.52
N ALA A 105 8.26 10.04 -1.21
CA ALA A 105 8.70 9.09 -0.19
C ALA A 105 9.66 8.04 -0.78
N ASP A 106 10.76 8.49 -1.38
CA ASP A 106 11.65 7.65 -2.21
C ASP A 106 12.33 6.52 -1.43
N ASP A 107 12.54 6.67 -0.13
CA ASP A 107 13.06 5.59 0.72
C ASP A 107 12.03 4.48 0.88
N LEU A 108 10.78 4.81 1.21
CA LEU A 108 9.69 3.84 1.29
C LEU A 108 9.40 3.20 -0.06
N LEU A 109 9.40 3.95 -1.16
CA LEU A 109 9.15 3.41 -2.50
C LEU A 109 10.22 2.39 -2.91
N ARG A 110 11.50 2.68 -2.69
CA ARG A 110 12.59 1.71 -2.94
C ARG A 110 12.48 0.48 -2.05
N ALA A 111 12.06 0.65 -0.80
CA ALA A 111 11.84 -0.46 0.13
C ALA A 111 10.66 -1.35 -0.30
N LEU A 112 9.56 -0.76 -0.79
CA LEU A 112 8.43 -1.50 -1.33
C LEU A 112 8.77 -2.18 -2.67
N ASP A 113 9.58 -1.55 -3.52
CA ASP A 113 10.09 -2.14 -4.75
C ASP A 113 10.90 -3.41 -4.46
N TRP A 114 11.83 -3.33 -3.49
CA TRP A 114 12.55 -4.50 -2.99
C TRP A 114 11.61 -5.59 -2.48
N LEU A 115 10.55 -5.22 -1.75
CA LEU A 115 9.61 -6.16 -1.16
C LEU A 115 8.84 -6.94 -2.22
N VAL A 116 8.29 -6.28 -3.24
CA VAL A 116 7.46 -6.95 -4.26
C VAL A 116 8.26 -7.91 -5.14
N ASP A 117 9.59 -7.81 -5.14
CA ASP A 117 10.51 -8.74 -5.78
C ASP A 117 10.82 -9.98 -4.92
N GLN A 118 10.50 -9.98 -3.61
CA GLN A 118 10.71 -11.17 -2.78
C GLN A 118 9.67 -12.26 -3.07
N THR A 119 10.02 -13.50 -2.75
CA THR A 119 9.12 -14.64 -2.94
C THR A 119 7.90 -14.51 -2.02
N PRO A 120 6.66 -14.47 -2.56
CA PRO A 120 5.47 -14.41 -1.73
C PRO A 120 5.19 -15.76 -1.05
N GLY A 121 4.45 -15.71 0.06
CA GLY A 121 4.06 -16.91 0.81
C GLY A 121 5.19 -17.57 1.59
N VAL A 122 6.34 -16.91 1.73
CA VAL A 122 7.41 -17.24 2.69
C VAL A 122 7.80 -16.00 3.49
N PRO A 123 8.35 -16.15 4.71
CA PRO A 123 8.94 -15.04 5.42
C PRO A 123 10.04 -14.37 4.59
N TYR A 124 10.02 -13.04 4.51
CA TYR A 124 11.15 -12.29 3.94
C TYR A 124 12.18 -11.99 5.03
N GLU A 125 13.45 -12.01 4.66
CA GLU A 125 14.55 -11.74 5.58
C GLU A 125 14.95 -10.27 5.57
N PHE A 126 15.60 -9.82 6.66
CA PHE A 126 16.18 -8.49 6.74
C PHE A 126 17.27 -8.34 5.65
N PRO A 127 17.13 -7.38 4.73
CA PRO A 127 18.15 -7.14 3.72
C PRO A 127 19.36 -6.44 4.33
N THR A 128 20.56 -6.99 4.12
CA THR A 128 21.81 -6.48 4.69
C THR A 128 22.40 -5.27 3.95
N SER A 129 21.67 -4.68 2.99
CA SER A 129 22.16 -3.56 2.18
C SER A 129 21.02 -2.63 1.70
N GLY A 130 21.39 -1.43 1.26
CA GLY A 130 20.47 -0.48 0.63
C GLY A 130 19.76 0.45 1.63
N VAL A 131 18.42 0.53 1.54
CA VAL A 131 17.59 1.47 2.30
C VAL A 131 17.54 1.13 3.80
N PHE A 132 17.76 -0.14 4.11
CA PHE A 132 17.64 -0.73 5.44
C PHE A 132 19.00 -0.73 6.16
N VAL A 133 19.38 0.44 6.67
CA VAL A 133 20.69 0.62 7.33
C VAL A 133 20.69 0.19 8.81
N ASN A 134 19.52 -0.09 9.40
CA ASN A 134 19.39 -0.57 10.78
C ASN A 134 18.01 -1.22 11.04
N ASP A 135 17.89 -1.91 12.17
CA ASP A 135 16.66 -2.57 12.64
C ASP A 135 15.48 -1.60 12.81
N THR A 136 15.73 -0.34 13.17
CA THR A 136 14.64 0.61 13.39
C THR A 136 13.97 1.06 12.09
N ARG A 137 14.74 1.28 11.02
CA ARG A 137 14.19 1.54 9.68
C ARG A 137 13.42 0.33 9.16
N TRP A 138 13.93 -0.86 9.44
CA TRP A 138 13.27 -2.12 9.11
C TRP A 138 11.94 -2.29 9.82
N ASN A 139 11.91 -2.08 11.13
CA ASN A 139 10.68 -2.15 11.91
C ASN A 139 9.66 -1.11 11.42
N SER A 140 10.11 0.12 11.14
CA SER A 140 9.26 1.16 10.55
C SER A 140 8.71 0.73 9.19
N PHE A 141 9.54 0.11 8.36
CA PHE A 141 9.12 -0.41 7.06
C PHE A 141 8.09 -1.52 7.19
N ASN A 142 8.23 -2.47 8.12
CA ASN A 142 7.24 -3.54 8.31
C ASN A 142 5.84 -2.97 8.61
N TYR A 143 5.75 -1.93 9.44
CA TYR A 143 4.47 -1.23 9.66
C TYR A 143 3.91 -0.60 8.40
N TRP A 144 4.76 0.05 7.59
CA TRP A 144 4.35 0.62 6.31
C TRP A 144 3.90 -0.44 5.30
N ALA A 145 4.68 -1.50 5.12
CA ALA A 145 4.39 -2.58 4.18
C ALA A 145 3.06 -3.27 4.51
N SER A 146 2.82 -3.56 5.79
CA SER A 146 1.55 -4.15 6.24
C SER A 146 0.38 -3.18 6.10
N PHE A 147 0.54 -1.92 6.55
CA PHE A 147 -0.54 -0.94 6.48
C PHE A 147 -0.96 -0.65 5.04
N LEU A 148 0.01 -0.55 4.12
CA LEU A 148 -0.26 -0.33 2.70
C LEU A 148 -0.76 -1.58 1.99
N GLY A 149 -0.82 -2.74 2.66
CA GLY A 149 -1.38 -3.98 2.10
C GLY A 149 -0.45 -4.72 1.13
N PHE A 150 0.88 -4.56 1.27
CA PHE A 150 1.91 -5.28 0.52
C PHE A 150 2.56 -6.42 1.30
N ALA A 151 2.41 -6.42 2.64
CA ALA A 151 2.88 -7.46 3.51
C ALA A 151 1.78 -7.92 4.46
N ARG A 152 1.90 -9.16 4.95
CA ARG A 152 1.06 -9.70 6.01
C ARG A 152 1.88 -10.41 7.07
N ASP A 153 1.29 -10.53 8.25
CA ASP A 153 1.80 -11.38 9.32
C ASP A 153 1.96 -12.81 8.83
N TRP A 154 3.08 -13.44 9.20
CA TRP A 154 3.29 -14.84 8.86
C TRP A 154 2.41 -15.72 9.75
N PRO A 155 1.64 -16.69 9.21
CA PRO A 155 0.70 -17.47 10.02
C PRO A 155 1.34 -18.28 11.16
N LEU A 156 2.65 -18.52 11.09
CA LEU A 156 3.39 -19.32 12.07
C LEU A 156 4.23 -18.46 13.03
N SER A 157 4.30 -17.13 12.84
CA SER A 157 5.08 -16.24 13.69
C SER A 157 4.59 -14.79 13.63
N GLU A 158 4.30 -14.22 14.79
CA GLU A 158 3.86 -12.81 14.93
C GLU A 158 4.97 -11.81 14.63
N SER A 159 6.25 -12.22 14.68
CA SER A 159 7.40 -11.35 14.38
C SER A 159 7.84 -11.40 12.92
N GLU A 160 7.38 -12.41 12.17
CA GLU A 160 7.74 -12.58 10.77
C GLU A 160 6.65 -12.03 9.85
N ARG A 161 7.07 -11.65 8.65
CA ARG A 161 6.20 -11.06 7.63
C ARG A 161 6.49 -11.70 6.29
N SER A 162 5.46 -11.80 5.47
CA SER A 162 5.55 -12.34 4.11
C SER A 162 5.00 -11.33 3.11
N VAL A 163 5.51 -11.36 1.88
CA VAL A 163 4.98 -10.55 0.78
C VAL A 163 3.60 -11.05 0.41
N ASP A 164 2.63 -10.15 0.49
CA ASP A 164 1.25 -10.42 0.13
C ASP A 164 0.57 -9.11 -0.30
N PRO A 165 0.61 -8.76 -1.60
CA PRO A 165 -0.09 -7.59 -2.11
C PRO A 165 -1.57 -7.88 -2.40
N SER A 166 -2.14 -9.01 -1.97
CA SER A 166 -3.53 -9.38 -2.33
C SER A 166 -4.54 -8.30 -1.91
N ALA A 167 -4.35 -7.69 -0.73
CA ALA A 167 -5.24 -6.62 -0.25
C ALA A 167 -5.10 -5.35 -1.12
N ALA A 168 -3.86 -4.97 -1.47
CA ALA A 168 -3.62 -3.83 -2.35
C ALA A 168 -4.21 -4.06 -3.75
N VAL A 169 -4.01 -5.25 -4.33
CA VAL A 169 -4.54 -5.62 -5.66
C VAL A 169 -6.07 -5.71 -5.63
N PHE A 170 -6.66 -6.23 -4.55
CA PHE A 170 -8.11 -6.20 -4.37
C PHE A 170 -8.64 -4.77 -4.45
N ASP A 171 -8.10 -3.86 -3.64
CA ASP A 171 -8.51 -2.45 -3.68
C ASP A 171 -8.29 -1.83 -5.06
N ALA A 172 -7.17 -2.13 -5.74
CA ALA A 172 -6.92 -1.60 -7.08
C ALA A 172 -8.00 -2.03 -8.09
N ILE A 173 -8.54 -3.25 -7.98
CA ILE A 173 -9.57 -3.77 -8.90
C ILE A 173 -10.96 -3.24 -8.54
N PHE A 174 -11.32 -3.32 -7.24
CA PHE A 174 -12.70 -3.12 -6.78
C PHE A 174 -12.97 -1.73 -6.19
N HIS A 175 -11.93 -1.02 -5.77
CA HIS A 175 -11.98 0.29 -5.10
C HIS A 175 -10.97 1.28 -5.70
N SER A 176 -10.74 1.19 -7.01
CA SER A 176 -9.77 2.03 -7.72
C SER A 176 -10.06 3.52 -7.50
N ALA A 177 -9.01 4.34 -7.48
CA ALA A 177 -9.18 5.79 -7.45
C ALA A 177 -9.77 6.32 -8.78
N GLY A 178 -9.48 5.64 -9.89
CA GLY A 178 -10.08 5.90 -11.19
C GLY A 178 -11.45 5.23 -11.39
N VAL A 179 -11.66 4.69 -12.59
CA VAL A 179 -12.89 3.97 -12.94
C VAL A 179 -12.79 2.53 -12.46
N ALA A 180 -13.62 2.15 -11.49
CA ALA A 180 -13.68 0.78 -11.00
C ALA A 180 -14.06 -0.18 -12.13
N PHE A 181 -13.45 -1.37 -12.14
CA PHE A 181 -13.87 -2.40 -13.07
C PHE A 181 -15.30 -2.84 -12.76
N ARG A 182 -16.13 -2.85 -13.80
CA ARG A 182 -17.44 -3.50 -13.73
C ARG A 182 -17.24 -5.01 -13.77
N GLU A 183 -18.15 -5.72 -13.12
CA GLU A 183 -18.21 -7.18 -13.20
C GLU A 183 -18.26 -7.65 -14.67
N GLY A 184 -17.59 -8.77 -14.94
CA GLY A 184 -17.56 -9.36 -16.28
C GLY A 184 -16.19 -9.89 -16.68
N THR A 185 -16.13 -10.42 -17.89
CA THR A 185 -14.89 -10.97 -18.48
C THR A 185 -14.17 -9.90 -19.28
N ILE A 186 -12.87 -9.75 -19.01
CA ILE A 186 -11.97 -8.82 -19.69
C ILE A 186 -10.68 -9.52 -20.09
N GLU A 187 -9.97 -8.96 -21.08
CA GLU A 187 -8.62 -9.42 -21.40
C GLU A 187 -7.69 -9.18 -20.20
N ILE A 188 -6.86 -10.16 -19.87
CA ILE A 188 -5.96 -10.08 -18.71
C ILE A 188 -4.98 -8.91 -18.83
N ALA A 189 -4.60 -8.54 -20.06
CA ALA A 189 -3.70 -7.42 -20.32
C ALA A 189 -4.29 -6.07 -19.87
N LEU A 190 -5.61 -5.88 -20.03
CA LEU A 190 -6.31 -4.68 -19.59
C LEU A 190 -6.43 -4.63 -18.06
N LEU A 191 -6.72 -5.76 -17.43
CA LEU A 191 -6.73 -5.86 -15.97
C LEU A 191 -5.36 -5.49 -15.38
N LEU A 192 -4.28 -6.02 -15.95
CA LEU A 192 -2.92 -5.74 -15.48
C LEU A 192 -2.50 -4.30 -15.73
N GLN A 193 -2.85 -3.73 -16.88
CA GLN A 193 -2.58 -2.31 -17.15
C GLN A 193 -3.25 -1.41 -16.09
N HIS A 194 -4.48 -1.73 -15.70
CA HIS A 194 -5.18 -1.01 -14.65
C HIS A 194 -4.53 -1.21 -13.28
N ILE A 195 -4.18 -2.46 -12.91
CA ILE A 195 -3.45 -2.73 -11.66
C ILE A 195 -2.13 -1.95 -11.62
N GLU A 196 -1.36 -1.94 -12.71
CA GLU A 196 -0.10 -1.19 -12.81
C GLU A 196 -0.31 0.33 -12.73
N SER A 197 -1.45 0.85 -13.19
CA SER A 197 -1.78 2.27 -13.07
C SER A 197 -2.11 2.69 -11.64
N GLU A 198 -2.68 1.79 -10.83
CA GLU A 198 -3.01 2.03 -9.41
C GLU A 198 -1.86 1.62 -8.46
N LEU A 199 -1.08 0.61 -8.85
CA LEU A 199 0.03 0.02 -8.10
C LEU A 199 1.29 -0.12 -9.00
N PRO A 200 2.00 0.97 -9.31
CA PRO A 200 3.12 0.97 -10.26
C PRO A 200 4.29 0.03 -9.91
N LEU A 201 4.38 -0.40 -8.65
CA LEU A 201 5.37 -1.37 -8.18
C LEU A 201 5.11 -2.78 -8.72
N LEU A 202 3.86 -3.15 -8.99
CA LEU A 202 3.44 -4.47 -9.47
C LEU A 202 3.55 -4.57 -11.01
N ARG A 203 4.73 -4.24 -11.53
CA ARG A 203 5.03 -4.20 -12.96
C ARG A 203 5.05 -5.59 -13.61
N SER A 204 4.74 -5.64 -14.89
CA SER A 204 5.06 -6.79 -15.75
C SER A 204 6.35 -6.55 -16.53
N ALA A 205 7.03 -7.62 -16.94
CA ALA A 205 8.18 -7.58 -17.84
C ALA A 205 7.95 -8.52 -19.03
N GLU A 206 8.58 -8.26 -20.17
CA GLU A 206 8.56 -9.17 -21.30
C GLU A 206 9.68 -10.21 -21.17
N VAL A 207 9.34 -11.48 -21.22
CA VAL A 207 10.28 -12.61 -21.15
C VAL A 207 9.95 -13.56 -22.30
N ASP A 208 10.92 -13.80 -23.17
CA ASP A 208 10.76 -14.64 -24.37
C ASP A 208 9.58 -14.24 -25.26
N GLY A 209 9.33 -12.94 -25.41
CA GLY A 209 8.21 -12.40 -26.20
C GLY A 209 6.84 -12.48 -25.52
N VAL A 210 6.79 -12.87 -24.24
CA VAL A 210 5.56 -13.02 -23.47
C VAL A 210 5.58 -12.09 -22.26
N ARG A 211 4.53 -11.28 -22.10
CA ARG A 211 4.34 -10.47 -20.89
C ARG A 211 4.22 -11.40 -19.68
N THR A 212 5.09 -11.21 -18.70
CA THR A 212 5.23 -12.00 -17.48
C THR A 212 5.08 -11.09 -16.26
N VAL A 213 4.20 -11.44 -15.33
CA VAL A 213 4.02 -10.66 -14.09
C VAL A 213 5.02 -11.05 -13.02
N LEU A 214 5.28 -10.17 -12.06
CA LEU A 214 6.08 -10.49 -10.88
C LEU A 214 5.44 -11.64 -10.07
N PRO A 215 6.24 -12.46 -9.34
CA PRO A 215 5.72 -13.50 -8.46
C PRO A 215 4.67 -12.99 -7.45
N SER A 216 4.91 -11.80 -6.87
CA SER A 216 4.00 -11.13 -5.94
C SER A 216 2.64 -10.80 -6.58
N THR A 217 2.64 -10.37 -7.84
CA THR A 217 1.41 -10.08 -8.61
C THR A 217 0.67 -11.38 -8.94
N ALA A 218 1.39 -12.42 -9.38
CA ALA A 218 0.78 -13.73 -9.62
C ALA A 218 0.15 -14.33 -8.35
N PHE A 219 0.82 -14.18 -7.20
CA PHE A 219 0.30 -14.60 -5.92
C PHE A 219 -1.00 -13.87 -5.55
N ALA A 220 -1.03 -12.53 -5.67
CA ALA A 220 -2.23 -11.75 -5.40
C ALA A 220 -3.41 -12.16 -6.30
N LEU A 221 -3.17 -12.32 -7.60
CA LEU A 221 -4.22 -12.78 -8.53
C LEU A 221 -4.74 -14.18 -8.17
N ARG A 222 -3.86 -15.11 -7.80
CA ARG A 222 -4.24 -16.46 -7.35
C ARG A 222 -5.01 -16.43 -6.03
N SER A 223 -4.62 -15.56 -5.10
CA SER A 223 -5.33 -15.36 -3.83
C SER A 223 -6.76 -14.87 -4.08
N LEU A 224 -6.94 -13.92 -4.99
CA LEU A 224 -8.27 -13.45 -5.41
C LEU A 224 -9.11 -14.52 -6.11
N VAL A 225 -8.48 -15.43 -6.87
CA VAL A 225 -9.16 -16.62 -7.41
C VAL A 225 -9.62 -17.55 -6.28
N ALA A 226 -8.74 -17.85 -5.32
CA ALA A 226 -9.06 -18.71 -4.18
C ALA A 226 -10.18 -18.14 -3.30
N GLN A 227 -10.29 -16.81 -3.24
CA GLN A 227 -11.36 -16.08 -2.55
C GLN A 227 -12.66 -15.95 -3.37
N GLY A 228 -12.71 -16.46 -4.60
CA GLY A 228 -13.88 -16.35 -5.48
C GLY A 228 -14.16 -14.93 -5.99
N ARG A 229 -13.15 -14.05 -5.98
CA ARG A 229 -13.23 -12.67 -6.48
C ARG A 229 -12.83 -12.55 -7.95
N LEU A 230 -11.97 -13.45 -8.41
CA LEU A 230 -11.54 -13.53 -9.80
C LEU A 230 -11.69 -14.96 -10.33
N ARG A 231 -11.81 -15.08 -11.65
CA ARG A 231 -11.60 -16.34 -12.38
C ARG A 231 -10.64 -16.06 -13.51
N LEU A 232 -9.58 -16.87 -13.65
CA LEU A 232 -8.55 -16.69 -14.67
C LEU A 232 -8.65 -17.83 -15.69
N GLU A 233 -8.70 -17.49 -16.98
CA GLU A 233 -8.94 -18.46 -18.04
C GLU A 233 -8.02 -18.23 -19.25
N ARG A 234 -7.74 -19.34 -19.96
CA ARG A 234 -7.05 -19.35 -21.25
C ARG A 234 -8.04 -19.71 -22.35
N ALA A 235 -8.37 -18.75 -23.20
CA ALA A 235 -9.12 -18.98 -24.42
C ALA A 235 -8.17 -19.50 -25.52
N ALA A 236 -8.63 -20.47 -26.31
CA ALA A 236 -7.81 -21.10 -27.35
C ALA A 236 -7.46 -20.15 -28.52
N ASP A 237 -8.29 -19.14 -28.73
CA ASP A 237 -8.22 -18.13 -29.79
C ASP A 237 -7.71 -16.75 -29.31
N ALA A 238 -7.17 -16.69 -28.08
CA ALA A 238 -6.68 -15.44 -27.51
C ALA A 238 -5.51 -14.87 -28.32
N LYS A 239 -5.60 -13.58 -28.66
CA LYS A 239 -4.55 -12.84 -29.39
C LYS A 239 -3.29 -12.60 -28.55
N SER A 240 -3.42 -12.57 -27.23
CA SER A 240 -2.33 -12.38 -26.30
C SER A 240 -2.57 -13.20 -25.03
N VAL A 241 -1.47 -13.67 -24.44
CA VAL A 241 -1.47 -14.32 -23.14
C VAL A 241 -0.47 -13.63 -22.21
N VAL A 242 -0.72 -13.73 -20.92
CA VAL A 242 0.18 -13.30 -19.87
C VAL A 242 0.63 -14.52 -19.08
N ARG A 243 1.93 -14.58 -18.81
CA ARG A 243 2.54 -15.63 -18.01
C ARG A 243 2.49 -15.26 -16.53
N LEU A 244 1.89 -16.15 -15.73
CA LEU A 244 1.96 -16.16 -14.27
C LEU A 244 3.02 -17.19 -13.86
N PRO A 245 4.17 -16.76 -13.31
CA PRO A 245 5.26 -17.67 -12.94
C PRO A 245 4.84 -18.69 -11.87
N ALA A 246 5.51 -19.84 -11.85
CA ALA A 246 5.33 -20.85 -10.80
C ALA A 246 5.69 -20.28 -9.42
N GLY A 247 5.24 -20.95 -8.35
CA GLY A 247 5.44 -20.51 -6.96
C GLY A 247 4.14 -20.14 -6.27
N ALA A 248 4.24 -19.82 -4.98
CA ALA A 248 3.18 -19.40 -4.06
C ALA A 248 1.75 -19.79 -4.51
N GLY A 249 1.42 -21.06 -4.32
CA GLY A 249 0.11 -21.63 -4.65
C GLY A 249 -0.01 -22.34 -6.00
N ALA A 250 0.99 -22.26 -6.90
CA ALA A 250 1.01 -23.02 -8.14
C ALA A 250 2.35 -23.76 -8.34
N LYS A 251 2.27 -25.04 -8.75
CA LYS A 251 3.45 -25.87 -9.06
C LYS A 251 4.07 -25.52 -10.42
N GLU A 252 3.25 -25.04 -11.34
CA GLU A 252 3.62 -24.78 -12.73
C GLU A 252 3.29 -23.33 -13.11
N GLU A 253 3.93 -22.85 -14.18
CA GLU A 253 3.57 -21.57 -14.78
C GLU A 253 2.23 -21.68 -15.50
N ASN A 254 1.43 -20.61 -15.44
CA ASN A 254 0.14 -20.55 -16.12
C ASN A 254 0.13 -19.44 -17.18
N TYR A 255 -0.49 -19.72 -18.33
CA TYR A 255 -0.70 -18.73 -19.38
C TYR A 255 -2.18 -18.34 -19.39
N ILE A 256 -2.46 -17.09 -19.05
CA ILE A 256 -3.82 -16.57 -18.89
C ILE A 256 -4.09 -15.58 -20.02
N SER A 257 -5.33 -15.56 -20.51
CA SER A 257 -5.77 -14.61 -21.55
C SER A 257 -6.88 -13.69 -21.07
N HIS A 258 -7.72 -14.18 -20.16
CA HIS A 258 -8.90 -13.47 -19.69
C HIS A 258 -9.02 -13.60 -18.18
N ALA A 259 -9.59 -12.56 -17.57
CA ALA A 259 -10.03 -12.56 -16.19
C ALA A 259 -11.53 -12.25 -16.16
N THR A 260 -12.30 -13.03 -15.40
CA THR A 260 -13.66 -12.67 -15.01
C THR A 260 -13.60 -12.06 -13.62
N VAL A 261 -14.00 -10.78 -13.51
CA VAL A 261 -14.19 -10.08 -12.24
C VAL A 261 -15.55 -10.47 -11.68
N LEU A 262 -15.55 -11.18 -10.56
CA LEU A 262 -16.73 -11.61 -9.83
C LEU A 262 -16.93 -10.58 -8.71
N GLY A 263 -18.12 -9.98 -8.65
CA GLY A 263 -18.42 -8.81 -7.82
C GLY A 263 -17.79 -8.75 -6.44
N ALA A 264 -17.55 -7.53 -5.95
CA ALA A 264 -17.26 -7.26 -4.55
C ALA A 264 -18.53 -7.49 -3.71
N THR A 265 -18.96 -8.75 -3.56
CA THR A 265 -19.96 -9.08 -2.53
C THR A 265 -19.41 -8.67 -1.17
N SER A 266 -20.13 -7.72 -0.56
CA SER A 266 -19.93 -7.14 0.76
C SER A 266 -19.94 -8.18 1.87
#